data_AF-A0A0S8JNE6-F1
#
_entry.id   AF-A0A0S8JNE6-F1
#
_cell.length_a   1.000
_cell.length_b   1.000
_cell.length_c   1.000
_cell.angle_alpha   90.00
_cell.angle_beta   90.00
_cell.angle_gamma   90.00
#
_symmetry.space_group_name_H-M   'P 1'
#
loop_
_entity.id
_entity.type
_entity.pdbx_description
1 polymer ?
#
loop_
_entity_poly.entity_id
_entity_poly.type
_entity_poly.pdbx_seq_one_letter_code
_entity_poly.pdbx_strand_id
1 'polypeptide(L)'
;MPNKKITVKHYLNKRAKPRFYLQEEYYPVYIQLIVDAKKAQIKSRINQYLELYQSEIKPIHRDEVQLKKLILSGFFTDGLFERILHDKIYPVSPLLNDEISVITKIIELQHPFENENFSLNNFSSDYEKHVTEITDILDKSIKESYRINLNRIFLESIDKEEEKRIFTVVNFFIHYINWDNTFSNFYEITYEVIPSELKLVENYLDKDLLVSIKAYLAYHSKVNILKRYMDKQEQGKISTLSYLDWITYIKEFIAREFTKLLGGKKANEYVACLDSILDRKIRKTSHP
;
A
#
# COMPACT_ATOMS: atom_id res chain seq x y z
N MET A 1 -32.50 -17.72 11.96
CA MET A 1 -31.40 -16.80 12.33
C MET A 1 -31.46 -15.59 11.42
N PRO A 2 -31.42 -14.35 11.94
CA PRO A 2 -31.40 -13.17 11.06
C PRO A 2 -30.14 -13.26 10.19
N ASN A 3 -30.32 -13.05 8.89
CA ASN A 3 -29.30 -13.22 7.87
C ASN A 3 -28.22 -12.15 8.09
N LYS A 4 -27.13 -12.50 8.78
CA LYS A 4 -26.00 -11.61 9.06
C LYS A 4 -25.42 -11.16 7.71
N LYS A 5 -25.59 -9.88 7.36
CA LYS A 5 -25.27 -9.34 6.03
C LYS A 5 -24.37 -8.13 6.13
N ILE A 6 -23.29 -8.16 5.35
CA ILE A 6 -22.44 -6.99 5.06
C ILE A 6 -23.05 -6.29 3.83
N THR A 7 -23.28 -4.99 3.92
CA THR A 7 -23.71 -4.16 2.79
C THR A 7 -22.73 -3.02 2.60
N VAL A 8 -22.14 -2.95 1.41
CA VAL A 8 -21.23 -1.90 0.97
C VAL A 8 -21.78 -1.35 -0.32
N LYS A 9 -22.01 -0.03 -0.41
CA LYS A 9 -22.51 0.61 -1.63
C LYS A 9 -22.02 2.05 -1.77
N HIS A 10 -21.79 2.47 -3.00
CA HIS A 10 -21.51 3.87 -3.32
C HIS A 10 -22.79 4.70 -3.41
N TYR A 11 -22.68 5.98 -3.08
CA TYR A 11 -23.74 6.97 -3.23
C TYR A 11 -23.13 8.37 -3.36
N LEU A 12 -23.90 9.31 -3.91
CA LEU A 12 -23.51 10.72 -3.94
C LEU A 12 -23.83 11.40 -2.61
N ASN A 13 -22.84 12.00 -1.97
CA ASN A 13 -23.04 12.69 -0.70
C ASN A 13 -23.62 14.09 -0.91
N LYS A 14 -24.96 14.18 -0.93
CA LYS A 14 -25.71 15.43 -1.07
C LYS A 14 -25.62 16.37 0.13
N ARG A 15 -25.03 15.93 1.25
CA ARG A 15 -24.77 16.79 2.41
C ARG A 15 -23.45 17.56 2.27
N ALA A 16 -22.55 17.10 1.40
CA ALA A 16 -21.32 17.81 1.11
C ALA A 16 -21.59 19.02 0.21
N LYS A 17 -20.73 20.04 0.28
CA LYS A 17 -20.83 21.23 -0.58
C LYS A 17 -20.76 20.81 -2.05
N PRO A 18 -21.79 21.11 -2.87
CA PRO A 18 -21.76 20.77 -4.29
C PRO A 18 -20.72 21.62 -5.03
N ARG A 19 -20.23 21.08 -6.15
CA ARG A 19 -19.51 21.84 -7.17
C ARG A 19 -20.45 22.11 -8.33
N PHE A 20 -20.34 23.29 -8.93
CA PHE A 20 -21.23 23.70 -10.02
C PHE A 20 -20.50 23.72 -11.34
N TYR A 21 -21.13 23.17 -12.37
CA TYR A 21 -20.69 23.27 -13.76
C TYR A 21 -21.92 23.32 -14.67
N LEU A 22 -22.00 24.32 -15.55
CA LEU A 22 -23.14 24.54 -16.45
C LEU A 22 -24.52 24.46 -15.75
N GLN A 23 -24.64 25.06 -14.57
CA GLN A 23 -25.86 25.07 -13.74
C GLN A 23 -26.25 23.70 -13.14
N GLU A 24 -25.45 22.65 -13.33
CA GLU A 24 -25.64 21.37 -12.69
C GLU A 24 -24.84 21.25 -11.40
N GLU A 25 -25.39 20.50 -10.44
CA GLU A 25 -24.76 20.19 -9.15
C GLU A 25 -24.02 18.86 -9.21
N TYR A 26 -22.73 18.91 -8.90
CA TYR A 26 -21.87 17.75 -8.80
C TYR A 26 -21.54 17.45 -7.34
N TYR A 27 -21.75 16.21 -6.94
CA TYR A 27 -21.57 15.73 -5.58
C TYR A 27 -20.45 14.70 -5.51
N PRO A 28 -19.69 14.65 -4.41
CA PRO A 28 -18.62 13.67 -4.25
C PRO A 28 -19.19 12.27 -3.97
N VAL A 29 -18.53 11.25 -4.52
CA VAL A 29 -18.88 9.85 -4.23
C VAL A 29 -18.41 9.45 -2.82
N TYR A 30 -19.33 8.86 -2.06
CA TYR A 30 -19.10 8.28 -0.76
C TYR A 30 -19.53 6.81 -0.76
N ILE A 31 -19.10 6.08 0.26
CA ILE A 31 -19.42 4.67 0.46
C ILE A 31 -20.17 4.55 1.77
N GLN A 32 -21.29 3.82 1.74
CA GLN A 32 -22.05 3.46 2.91
C GLN A 32 -21.75 2.02 3.28
N LEU A 33 -21.33 1.81 4.53
CA LEU A 33 -21.08 0.52 5.13
C LEU A 33 -22.20 0.22 6.12
N ILE A 34 -22.81 -0.96 6.02
CA ILE A 34 -23.81 -1.45 6.95
C ILE A 34 -23.44 -2.88 7.33
N VAL A 35 -23.07 -3.10 8.58
CA VAL A 35 -22.64 -4.40 9.12
C VAL A 35 -23.27 -4.57 10.49
N ASP A 36 -24.09 -5.60 10.67
CA ASP A 36 -24.75 -5.90 11.95
C ASP A 36 -25.44 -4.68 12.59
N ALA A 37 -26.28 -4.01 11.80
CA ALA A 37 -26.96 -2.74 12.14
C ALA A 37 -26.04 -1.52 12.43
N LYS A 38 -24.73 -1.68 12.53
CA LYS A 38 -23.75 -0.59 12.59
C LYS A 38 -23.62 0.05 11.21
N LYS A 39 -23.58 1.38 11.16
CA LYS A 39 -23.46 2.15 9.92
C LYS A 39 -22.24 3.05 9.97
N ALA A 40 -21.49 3.09 8.88
CA ALA A 40 -20.43 4.06 8.69
C ALA A 40 -20.47 4.61 7.27
N GLN A 41 -19.87 5.79 7.10
CA GLN A 41 -19.73 6.45 5.82
C GLN A 41 -18.27 6.86 5.66
N ILE A 42 -17.69 6.51 4.52
CA ILE A 42 -16.33 6.92 4.16
C ILE A 42 -16.35 7.56 2.78
N LYS A 43 -15.38 8.44 2.51
CA LYS A 43 -15.21 9.01 1.17
C LYS A 43 -14.63 7.94 0.25
N SER A 44 -15.17 7.82 -0.96
CA SER A 44 -14.59 6.92 -1.97
C SER A 44 -13.23 7.43 -2.41
N ARG A 45 -12.31 6.48 -2.69
CA ARG A 45 -10.98 6.73 -3.25
C ARG A 45 -10.96 6.60 -4.76
N ILE A 46 -12.12 6.56 -5.42
CA ILE A 46 -12.20 6.41 -6.88
C ILE A 46 -11.35 7.43 -7.66
N ASN A 47 -11.16 8.63 -7.11
CA ASN A 47 -10.31 9.65 -7.71
C ASN A 47 -8.85 9.20 -7.87
N GLN A 48 -8.32 8.41 -6.92
CA GLN A 48 -6.94 7.89 -6.99
C GLN A 48 -6.75 6.94 -8.17
N TYR A 49 -7.80 6.19 -8.53
CA TYR A 49 -7.74 5.21 -9.61
C TYR A 49 -8.10 5.80 -10.96
N LEU A 50 -9.04 6.76 -11.02
CA LEU A 50 -9.45 7.41 -12.28
C LEU A 50 -8.30 8.18 -12.95
N GLU A 51 -7.31 8.65 -12.19
CA GLU A 51 -6.11 9.29 -12.73
C GLU A 51 -5.31 8.38 -13.67
N LEU A 52 -5.40 7.06 -13.51
CA LEU A 52 -4.75 6.06 -14.38
C LEU A 52 -5.49 5.85 -15.71
N TYR A 53 -6.78 6.22 -15.77
CA TYR A 53 -7.67 5.97 -16.91
C TYR A 53 -8.11 7.26 -17.61
N GLN A 54 -7.23 8.27 -17.64
CA GLN A 54 -7.55 9.59 -18.18
C GLN A 54 -8.02 9.56 -19.64
N SER A 55 -7.51 8.61 -20.43
CA SER A 55 -7.86 8.45 -21.84
C SER A 55 -9.28 7.88 -21.99
N GLU A 56 -9.66 6.97 -21.11
CA GLU A 56 -10.90 6.19 -21.16
C GLU A 56 -12.08 6.95 -20.56
N ILE A 57 -11.84 7.94 -19.69
CA ILE A 57 -12.88 8.86 -19.21
C ILE A 57 -13.22 9.98 -20.21
N LYS A 58 -12.44 10.11 -21.30
CA LYS A 58 -12.62 11.16 -22.31
C LYS A 58 -14.05 11.25 -22.87
N PRO A 59 -14.75 10.13 -23.17
CA PRO A 59 -16.13 10.17 -23.64
C PRO A 59 -17.13 10.76 -22.63
N ILE A 60 -16.79 10.75 -21.33
CA ILE A 60 -17.66 11.27 -20.26
C ILE A 60 -17.56 12.80 -20.21
N HIS A 61 -16.36 13.36 -20.32
CA HIS A 61 -16.15 14.80 -20.17
C HIS A 61 -16.08 15.57 -21.50
N ARG A 62 -16.01 14.89 -22.66
CA ARG A 62 -16.05 15.50 -24.00
C ARG A 62 -15.03 16.63 -24.22
N ASP A 63 -13.80 16.42 -23.76
CA ASP A 63 -12.69 17.41 -23.82
C ASP A 63 -12.88 18.71 -23.03
N GLU A 64 -13.94 18.83 -22.23
CA GLU A 64 -14.12 19.97 -21.33
C GLU A 64 -13.21 19.89 -20.11
N VAL A 65 -12.33 20.90 -19.96
CA VAL A 65 -11.29 20.91 -18.92
C VAL A 65 -11.88 20.92 -17.51
N GLN A 66 -12.92 21.71 -17.28
CA GLN A 66 -13.56 21.82 -15.96
C GLN A 66 -14.30 20.53 -15.59
N LEU A 67 -15.03 19.96 -16.55
CA LEU A 67 -15.73 18.69 -16.35
C LEU A 67 -14.74 17.54 -16.11
N LYS A 68 -13.65 17.47 -16.88
CA LYS A 68 -12.57 16.49 -16.66
C LYS A 68 -12.06 16.56 -15.22
N LYS A 69 -11.78 17.76 -14.69
CA LYS A 69 -11.31 17.95 -13.31
C LYS A 69 -12.35 17.47 -12.28
N LEU A 70 -13.64 17.69 -12.52
CA LEU A 70 -14.71 17.22 -11.63
C LEU A 70 -14.79 15.69 -11.60
N ILE A 71 -14.83 15.05 -12.78
CA ILE A 71 -14.92 13.60 -12.91
C ILE A 71 -13.69 12.92 -12.29
N LEU A 72 -12.48 13.40 -12.60
CA LEU A 72 -11.24 12.90 -12.00
C LEU A 72 -11.19 13.10 -10.49
N SER A 73 -11.82 14.16 -9.97
CA SER A 73 -11.94 14.39 -8.52
C SER A 73 -12.98 13.50 -7.84
N GLY A 74 -13.69 12.63 -8.59
CA GLY A 74 -14.77 11.78 -8.06
C GLY A 74 -16.07 12.52 -7.77
N PHE A 75 -16.38 13.57 -8.55
CA PHE A 75 -17.64 14.32 -8.46
C PHE A 75 -18.53 14.02 -9.66
N PHE A 76 -19.81 13.72 -9.41
CA PHE A 76 -20.79 13.38 -10.45
C PHE A 76 -22.15 14.03 -10.17
N THR A 77 -22.95 14.21 -11.21
CA THR A 77 -24.39 14.52 -11.07
C THR A 77 -25.18 13.24 -10.80
N ASP A 78 -26.40 13.36 -10.27
CA ASP A 78 -27.28 12.20 -10.05
C ASP A 78 -27.49 11.40 -11.35
N GLY A 79 -27.89 12.08 -12.43
CA GLY A 79 -28.17 11.42 -13.70
C GLY A 79 -26.93 10.74 -14.32
N LEU A 80 -25.75 11.36 -14.19
CA LEU A 80 -24.52 10.74 -14.65
C LEU A 80 -24.15 9.51 -13.81
N PHE A 81 -24.27 9.60 -12.48
CA PHE A 81 -23.93 8.50 -11.58
C PHE A 81 -24.86 7.31 -11.75
N GLU A 82 -26.18 7.54 -11.87
CA GLU A 82 -27.15 6.48 -12.18
C GLU A 82 -26.87 5.82 -13.52
N ARG A 83 -26.59 6.61 -14.56
CA ARG A 83 -26.21 6.09 -15.88
C ARG A 83 -24.94 5.24 -15.81
N ILE A 84 -23.92 5.70 -15.09
CA ILE A 84 -22.67 4.96 -14.90
C ILE A 84 -22.94 3.58 -14.29
N LEU A 85 -23.77 3.52 -13.24
CA LEU A 85 -24.09 2.27 -12.56
C LEU A 85 -24.96 1.34 -13.40
N HIS A 86 -25.97 1.88 -14.08
CA HIS A 86 -26.90 1.11 -14.91
C HIS A 86 -26.22 0.56 -16.18
N ASP A 87 -25.55 1.44 -16.94
CA ASP A 87 -24.93 1.10 -18.21
C ASP A 87 -23.53 0.49 -18.03
N LYS A 88 -23.05 0.40 -16.78
CA LYS A 88 -21.73 -0.14 -16.40
C LYS A 88 -20.59 0.56 -17.14
N ILE A 89 -20.62 1.89 -17.19
CA ILE A 89 -19.66 2.70 -17.95
C ILE A 89 -18.23 2.47 -17.44
N TYR A 90 -17.35 2.04 -18.34
CA TYR A 90 -15.91 1.90 -18.09
C TYR A 90 -15.21 3.27 -18.10
N PRO A 91 -14.22 3.51 -17.22
CA PRO A 91 -13.71 2.65 -16.14
C PRO A 91 -14.49 2.78 -14.83
N VAL A 92 -15.40 3.76 -14.72
CA VAL A 92 -15.96 4.21 -13.43
C VAL A 92 -16.73 3.09 -12.72
N SER A 93 -17.68 2.43 -13.38
CA SER A 93 -18.49 1.37 -12.75
C SER A 93 -17.65 0.17 -12.29
N PRO A 94 -16.72 -0.38 -13.10
CA PRO A 94 -15.78 -1.40 -12.63
C PRO A 94 -14.99 -0.99 -11.39
N LEU A 95 -14.47 0.25 -11.34
CA LEU A 95 -13.71 0.74 -10.19
C LEU A 95 -14.57 0.85 -8.92
N LEU A 96 -15.83 1.29 -9.04
CA LEU A 96 -16.77 1.32 -7.91
C LEU A 96 -17.02 -0.10 -7.38
N ASN A 97 -17.25 -1.07 -8.27
CA ASN A 97 -17.49 -2.46 -7.87
C ASN A 97 -16.24 -3.09 -7.23
N ASP A 98 -15.06 -2.76 -7.73
CA ASP A 98 -13.81 -3.24 -7.17
C ASP A 98 -13.56 -2.67 -5.77
N GLU A 99 -13.79 -1.37 -5.58
CA GLU A 99 -13.72 -0.74 -4.26
C GLU A 99 -14.73 -1.35 -3.27
N ILE A 100 -15.95 -1.69 -3.71
CA ILE A 100 -16.92 -2.47 -2.91
C ILE A 100 -16.33 -3.82 -2.51
N SER A 101 -15.72 -4.55 -3.46
CA SER A 101 -15.15 -5.88 -3.21
C SER A 101 -14.01 -5.82 -2.20
N VAL A 102 -13.08 -4.88 -2.35
CA VAL A 102 -11.95 -4.66 -1.44
C VAL A 102 -12.44 -4.36 -0.03
N ILE A 103 -13.36 -3.41 0.13
CA ILE A 103 -13.91 -3.05 1.44
C ILE A 103 -14.64 -4.23 2.08
N THR A 104 -15.42 -4.98 1.30
CA THR A 104 -16.13 -6.16 1.80
C THR A 104 -15.15 -7.18 2.35
N LYS A 105 -14.07 -7.50 1.62
CA LYS A 105 -13.02 -8.41 2.09
C LYS A 105 -12.36 -7.94 3.39
N ILE A 106 -12.06 -6.63 3.50
CA ILE A 106 -11.48 -6.06 4.73
C ILE A 106 -12.42 -6.24 5.91
N ILE A 107 -13.71 -5.99 5.73
CA ILE A 107 -14.72 -6.20 6.78
C ILE A 107 -14.79 -7.69 7.15
N GLU A 108 -14.83 -8.59 6.17
CA GLU A 108 -14.90 -10.04 6.41
C GLU A 108 -13.71 -10.56 7.23
N LEU A 109 -12.50 -10.08 6.94
CA LEU A 109 -11.27 -10.43 7.67
C LEU A 109 -11.28 -9.99 9.15
N GLN A 110 -12.12 -9.03 9.51
CA GLN A 110 -12.28 -8.61 10.91
C GLN A 110 -13.26 -9.51 11.69
N HIS A 111 -13.84 -10.52 11.03
CA HIS A 111 -14.80 -11.47 11.59
C HIS A 111 -15.93 -10.77 12.34
N PRO A 112 -16.69 -9.84 11.70
CA PRO A 112 -17.55 -8.87 12.37
C PRO A 112 -18.72 -9.48 13.14
N PHE A 113 -19.00 -10.75 12.87
CA PHE A 113 -20.11 -11.52 13.43
C PHE A 113 -19.71 -12.46 14.57
N GLU A 114 -18.41 -12.60 14.81
CA GLU A 114 -17.78 -13.45 15.82
C GLU A 114 -16.94 -12.62 16.79
N ASN A 115 -16.36 -11.52 16.29
CA ASN A 115 -15.56 -10.58 17.06
C ASN A 115 -16.46 -9.58 17.80
N GLU A 116 -16.59 -9.76 19.12
CA GLU A 116 -17.36 -8.87 20.00
C GLU A 116 -16.85 -7.42 19.99
N ASN A 117 -15.57 -7.21 19.68
CA ASN A 117 -14.93 -5.90 19.61
C ASN A 117 -15.01 -5.24 18.23
N PHE A 118 -15.69 -5.86 17.25
CA PHE A 118 -15.81 -5.31 15.92
C PHE A 118 -16.47 -3.92 15.94
N SER A 119 -15.85 -2.97 15.25
CA SER A 119 -16.38 -1.62 15.10
C SER A 119 -16.07 -1.09 13.72
N LEU A 120 -17.00 -0.30 13.18
CA LEU A 120 -16.76 0.50 11.99
C LEU A 120 -16.16 1.87 12.33
N ASN A 121 -15.94 2.16 13.62
CA ASN A 121 -15.23 3.35 14.04
C ASN A 121 -13.81 3.31 13.47
N ASN A 122 -13.36 4.42 12.88
CA ASN A 122 -12.06 4.54 12.23
C ASN A 122 -11.84 3.63 11.01
N PHE A 123 -12.89 3.03 10.43
CA PHE A 123 -12.77 2.15 9.26
C PHE A 123 -12.10 2.84 8.06
N SER A 124 -12.16 4.18 7.95
CA SER A 124 -11.39 4.91 6.93
C SER A 124 -9.88 4.71 7.06
N SER A 125 -9.36 4.65 8.28
CA SER A 125 -7.95 4.38 8.57
C SER A 125 -7.60 2.93 8.28
N ASP A 126 -8.48 1.99 8.67
CA ASP A 126 -8.27 0.57 8.37
C ASP A 126 -8.31 0.29 6.87
N TYR A 127 -9.24 0.93 6.14
CA TYR A 127 -9.29 0.84 4.69
C TYR A 127 -7.97 1.31 4.08
N GLU A 128 -7.43 2.45 4.52
CA GLU A 128 -6.15 2.98 4.06
C GLU A 128 -5.00 2.00 4.23
N LYS A 129 -4.88 1.42 5.43
CA LYS A 129 -3.82 0.47 5.76
C LYS A 129 -3.85 -0.74 4.83
N HIS A 130 -5.04 -1.29 4.60
CA HIS A 130 -5.20 -2.50 3.81
C HIS A 130 -4.95 -2.29 2.32
N VAL A 131 -5.14 -1.07 1.79
CA VAL A 131 -4.87 -0.76 0.37
C VAL A 131 -3.48 -0.18 0.11
N THR A 132 -2.67 0.05 1.16
CA THR A 132 -1.31 0.57 1.01
C THR A 132 -0.41 -0.47 0.34
N GLU A 133 0.40 -0.04 -0.65
CA GLU A 133 1.38 -0.90 -1.34
C GLU A 133 2.45 -1.41 -0.35
N ILE A 134 2.62 -2.73 -0.28
CA ILE A 134 3.57 -3.34 0.66
C ILE A 134 5.03 -3.06 0.31
N THR A 135 5.35 -2.91 -0.99
CA THR A 135 6.72 -2.61 -1.46
C THR A 135 7.22 -1.32 -0.81
N ASP A 136 6.38 -0.29 -0.80
CA ASP A 136 6.68 1.03 -0.23
C ASP A 136 6.80 0.99 1.29
N ILE A 137 5.93 0.22 1.97
CA ILE A 137 6.00 0.03 3.42
C ILE A 137 7.34 -0.61 3.80
N LEU A 138 7.71 -1.69 3.10
CA LEU A 138 8.96 -2.41 3.33
C LEU A 138 10.17 -1.51 3.05
N ASP A 139 10.20 -0.84 1.89
CA ASP A 139 11.28 0.07 1.49
C ASP A 139 11.54 1.15 2.57
N LYS A 140 10.48 1.88 2.96
CA LYS A 140 10.57 2.94 3.97
C LYS A 140 11.03 2.39 5.32
N SER A 141 10.51 1.23 5.74
CA SER A 141 10.85 0.65 7.04
C SER A 141 12.31 0.17 7.08
N ILE A 142 12.83 -0.40 6.00
CA ILE A 142 14.23 -0.81 5.90
C ILE A 142 15.14 0.41 5.89
N LYS A 143 14.83 1.45 5.10
CA LYS A 143 15.59 2.73 5.10
C LYS A 143 15.66 3.35 6.48
N GLU A 144 14.52 3.45 7.18
CA GLU A 144 14.47 4.03 8.52
C GLU A 144 15.37 3.25 9.49
N SER A 145 15.26 1.92 9.51
CA SER A 145 16.07 1.07 10.38
C SER A 145 17.56 1.14 10.04
N TYR A 146 17.89 1.19 8.75
CA TYR A 146 19.26 1.33 8.27
C TYR A 146 19.87 2.66 8.68
N ARG A 147 19.15 3.77 8.51
CA ARG A 147 19.61 5.11 8.91
C ARG A 147 19.78 5.22 10.43
N ILE A 148 18.90 4.62 11.22
CA ILE A 148 19.06 4.54 12.68
C ILE A 148 20.36 3.80 13.03
N ASN A 149 20.62 2.66 12.38
CA ASN A 149 21.86 1.92 12.58
C ASN A 149 23.09 2.71 12.13
N LEU A 150 23.06 3.38 10.98
CA LEU A 150 24.17 4.25 10.53
C LEU A 150 24.47 5.34 11.55
N ASN A 151 23.44 6.06 12.03
CA ASN A 151 23.63 7.10 13.04
C ASN A 151 24.19 6.55 14.35
N ARG A 152 23.75 5.35 14.76
CA ARG A 152 24.32 4.66 15.92
C ARG A 152 25.82 4.39 15.72
N ILE A 153 26.19 3.77 14.59
CA ILE A 153 27.58 3.44 14.27
C ILE A 153 28.44 4.72 14.17
N PHE A 154 27.90 5.79 13.59
CA PHE A 154 28.58 7.09 13.51
C PHE A 154 28.92 7.62 14.91
N LEU A 155 27.95 7.64 15.83
CA LEU A 155 28.16 8.11 17.20
C LEU A 155 29.12 7.22 17.98
N GLU A 156 29.08 5.91 17.76
CA GLU A 156 29.97 4.96 18.42
C GLU A 156 31.43 5.02 17.93
N SER A 157 31.67 5.55 16.72
CA SER A 157 32.99 5.58 16.07
C SER A 157 33.67 6.94 16.05
N ILE A 158 32.99 8.02 16.44
CA ILE A 158 33.47 9.41 16.28
C ILE A 158 34.79 9.70 17.01
N ASP A 159 35.00 9.14 18.20
CA ASP A 159 36.18 9.42 19.05
C ASP A 159 37.15 8.23 19.13
N LYS A 160 36.97 7.21 18.29
CA LYS A 160 37.79 6.00 18.31
C LYS A 160 38.74 5.98 17.11
N GLU A 161 40.02 6.23 17.36
CA GLU A 161 41.04 6.29 16.32
C GLU A 161 41.16 4.96 15.54
N GLU A 162 40.98 3.82 16.22
CA GLU A 162 40.93 2.47 15.63
C GLU A 162 39.75 2.27 14.67
N GLU A 163 38.67 3.05 14.84
CA GLU A 163 37.43 2.97 14.04
C GLU A 163 37.33 4.10 12.99
N LYS A 164 38.41 4.87 12.75
CA LYS A 164 38.42 5.99 11.79
C LYS A 164 37.94 5.60 10.39
N ARG A 165 38.21 4.37 9.95
CA ARG A 165 37.75 3.85 8.66
C ARG A 165 36.22 3.68 8.63
N ILE A 166 35.63 3.04 9.64
CA ILE A 166 34.17 2.86 9.69
C ILE A 166 33.46 4.20 9.84
N PHE A 167 34.00 5.11 10.67
CA PHE A 167 33.50 6.48 10.79
C PHE A 167 33.40 7.18 9.43
N THR A 168 34.49 7.14 8.65
CA THR A 168 34.55 7.79 7.33
C THR A 168 33.52 7.23 6.36
N VAL A 169 33.37 5.89 6.31
CA VAL A 169 32.41 5.22 5.43
C VAL A 169 30.97 5.52 5.84
N VAL A 170 30.65 5.45 7.12
CA VAL A 170 29.30 5.74 7.63
C VAL A 170 28.94 7.20 7.43
N ASN A 171 29.88 8.12 7.68
CA ASN A 171 29.70 9.55 7.40
C ASN A 171 29.38 9.79 5.91
N PHE A 172 30.05 9.08 5.01
CA PHE A 172 29.71 9.11 3.59
C PHE A 172 28.27 8.62 3.33
N PHE A 173 27.87 7.47 3.89
CA PHE A 173 26.53 6.93 3.71
C PHE A 173 25.42 7.84 4.27
N ILE A 174 25.66 8.53 5.38
CA ILE A 174 24.68 9.44 5.98
C ILE A 174 24.46 10.67 5.10
N HIS A 175 25.55 11.29 4.61
CA HIS A 175 25.47 12.63 4.00
C HIS A 175 25.40 12.65 2.47
N TYR A 176 25.88 11.61 1.80
CA TYR A 176 26.01 11.61 0.32
C TYR A 176 25.06 10.65 -0.38
N ILE A 177 24.45 9.70 0.34
CA ILE A 177 23.43 8.84 -0.24
C ILE A 177 22.11 9.60 -0.35
N ASN A 178 21.54 9.60 -1.55
CA ASN A 178 20.20 10.09 -1.77
C ASN A 178 19.17 9.05 -1.29
N TRP A 179 18.61 9.28 -0.10
CA TRP A 179 17.62 8.40 0.53
C TRP A 179 16.22 8.47 -0.10
N ASP A 180 15.99 9.38 -1.06
CA ASP A 180 14.76 9.42 -1.84
C ASP A 180 14.67 8.25 -2.84
N ASN A 181 15.81 7.71 -3.28
CA ASN A 181 15.88 6.51 -4.12
C ASN A 181 15.48 5.26 -3.33
N THR A 182 14.97 4.21 -4.00
CA THR A 182 14.64 2.93 -3.33
C THR A 182 15.87 2.32 -2.64
N PHE A 183 15.64 1.65 -1.53
CA PHE A 183 16.68 0.99 -0.75
C PHE A 183 17.36 -0.11 -1.57
N SER A 184 16.60 -0.85 -2.36
CA SER A 184 17.13 -1.88 -3.27
C SER A 184 18.16 -1.28 -4.23
N ASN A 185 17.83 -0.16 -4.89
CA ASN A 185 18.74 0.52 -5.82
C ASN A 185 20.02 1.00 -5.10
N PHE A 186 19.88 1.64 -3.94
CA PHE A 186 21.03 2.04 -3.13
C PHE A 186 21.93 0.84 -2.82
N TYR A 187 21.35 -0.22 -2.30
CA TYR A 187 22.10 -1.34 -1.78
C TYR A 187 22.78 -2.14 -2.89
N GLU A 188 22.08 -2.40 -4.00
CA GLU A 188 22.63 -3.09 -5.17
C GLU A 188 23.77 -2.30 -5.82
N ILE A 189 23.58 -1.00 -6.09
CA ILE A 189 24.62 -0.15 -6.67
C ILE A 189 25.84 -0.05 -5.75
N THR A 190 25.62 0.12 -4.45
CA THR A 190 26.71 0.23 -3.48
C THR A 190 27.49 -1.09 -3.39
N TYR A 191 26.81 -2.23 -3.45
CA TYR A 191 27.45 -3.55 -3.49
C TYR A 191 28.27 -3.77 -4.77
N GLU A 192 27.87 -3.19 -5.91
CA GLU A 192 28.64 -3.25 -7.16
C GLU A 192 29.85 -2.31 -7.17
N VAL A 193 29.68 -1.08 -6.67
CA VAL A 193 30.68 -0.01 -6.81
C VAL A 193 31.71 0.01 -5.67
N ILE A 194 31.26 -0.17 -4.42
CA ILE A 194 32.11 -0.14 -3.21
C ILE A 194 31.77 -1.29 -2.24
N PRO A 195 31.90 -2.56 -2.68
CA PRO A 195 31.52 -3.73 -1.89
C PRO A 195 32.26 -3.86 -0.55
N SER A 196 33.52 -3.44 -0.48
CA SER A 196 34.33 -3.52 0.74
C SER A 196 33.80 -2.61 1.85
N GLU A 197 33.39 -1.41 1.49
CA GLU A 197 32.85 -0.39 2.38
C GLU A 197 31.47 -0.80 2.89
N LEU A 198 30.62 -1.32 2.00
CA LEU A 198 29.32 -1.85 2.39
C LEU A 198 29.45 -3.03 3.35
N LYS A 199 30.32 -4.00 3.05
CA LYS A 199 30.61 -5.15 3.94
C LYS A 199 31.19 -4.72 5.28
N LEU A 200 32.03 -3.66 5.28
CA LEU A 200 32.56 -3.11 6.52
C LEU A 200 31.40 -2.59 7.40
N VAL A 201 30.47 -1.82 6.83
CA VAL A 201 29.30 -1.32 7.56
C VAL A 201 28.40 -2.47 8.03
N GLU A 202 28.17 -3.47 7.19
CA GLU A 202 27.34 -4.65 7.53
C GLU A 202 27.80 -5.37 8.80
N ASN A 203 29.11 -5.41 9.06
CA ASN A 203 29.64 -6.05 10.27
C ASN A 203 29.20 -5.36 11.57
N TYR A 204 28.77 -4.09 11.50
CA TYR A 204 28.31 -3.30 12.64
C TYR A 204 26.79 -3.16 12.71
N LEU A 205 26.06 -3.61 11.69
CA LEU A 205 24.60 -3.58 11.68
C LEU A 205 24.01 -4.63 12.62
N ASP A 206 22.85 -4.30 13.19
CA ASP A 206 22.09 -5.24 14.00
C ASP A 206 21.73 -6.49 13.17
N LYS A 207 21.82 -7.68 13.79
CA LYS A 207 21.54 -8.95 13.09
C LYS A 207 20.13 -9.00 12.49
N ASP A 208 19.15 -8.47 13.22
CA ASP A 208 17.75 -8.41 12.77
C ASP A 208 17.60 -7.52 11.53
N LEU A 209 18.35 -6.41 11.46
CA LEU A 209 18.36 -5.54 10.29
C LEU A 209 19.00 -6.25 9.08
N LEU A 210 20.10 -6.98 9.27
CA LEU A 210 20.72 -7.76 8.20
C LEU A 210 19.77 -8.81 7.63
N VAL A 211 19.01 -9.50 8.48
CA VAL A 211 17.97 -10.44 8.04
C VAL A 211 16.88 -9.71 7.27
N SER A 212 16.44 -8.55 7.77
CA SER A 212 15.41 -7.73 7.13
C SER A 212 15.81 -7.22 5.75
N ILE A 213 17.06 -6.76 5.60
CA ILE A 213 17.63 -6.35 4.30
C ILE A 213 17.61 -7.52 3.32
N LYS A 214 18.12 -8.70 3.73
CA LYS A 214 18.16 -9.88 2.85
C LYS A 214 16.77 -10.35 2.45
N ALA A 215 15.83 -10.37 3.39
CA ALA A 215 14.44 -10.70 3.13
C ALA A 215 13.80 -9.72 2.14
N TYR A 216 14.03 -8.41 2.33
CA TYR A 216 13.53 -7.37 1.44
C TYR A 216 14.12 -7.46 0.03
N LEU A 217 15.43 -7.65 -0.12
CA LEU A 217 16.06 -7.81 -1.44
C LEU A 217 15.57 -9.08 -2.15
N ALA A 218 15.41 -10.18 -1.42
CA ALA A 218 14.83 -11.41 -1.95
C ALA A 218 13.40 -11.17 -2.45
N TYR A 219 12.58 -10.44 -1.68
CA TYR A 219 11.23 -10.05 -2.09
C TYR A 219 11.26 -9.14 -3.33
N HIS A 220 12.10 -8.10 -3.31
CA HIS A 220 12.25 -7.13 -4.41
C HIS A 220 12.58 -7.81 -5.74
N SER A 221 13.47 -8.81 -5.72
CA SER A 221 13.80 -9.62 -6.91
C SER A 221 12.61 -10.37 -7.52
N LYS A 222 11.52 -10.55 -6.76
CA LYS A 222 10.29 -11.25 -7.17
C LYS A 222 9.11 -10.33 -7.43
N VAL A 223 9.20 -9.03 -7.12
CA VAL A 223 8.10 -8.07 -7.29
C VAL A 223 7.55 -8.07 -8.72
N ASN A 224 8.41 -8.05 -9.74
CA ASN A 224 7.94 -8.05 -11.13
C ASN A 224 7.21 -9.33 -11.54
N ILE A 225 7.65 -10.48 -11.02
CA ILE A 225 6.97 -11.77 -11.25
C ILE A 225 5.63 -11.78 -10.51
N LEU A 226 5.62 -11.25 -9.29
CA LEU A 226 4.41 -11.13 -8.49
C LEU A 226 3.38 -10.20 -9.15
N LYS A 227 3.78 -9.03 -9.66
CA LYS A 227 2.89 -8.12 -10.40
C LYS A 227 2.22 -8.85 -11.57
N ARG A 228 3.00 -9.56 -12.39
CA ARG A 228 2.47 -10.37 -13.50
C ARG A 228 1.56 -11.51 -13.04
N TYR A 229 1.82 -12.10 -11.87
CA TYR A 229 0.96 -13.13 -11.29
C TYR A 229 -0.39 -12.53 -10.88
N MET A 230 -0.38 -11.38 -10.20
CA MET A 230 -1.58 -10.66 -9.78
C MET A 230 -2.38 -10.17 -10.99
N ASP A 231 -1.75 -9.57 -12.00
CA ASP A 231 -2.41 -9.11 -13.23
C ASP A 231 -3.24 -10.23 -13.90
N LYS A 232 -2.72 -11.46 -13.90
CA LYS A 232 -3.42 -12.63 -14.46
C LYS A 232 -4.61 -13.08 -13.61
N GLN A 233 -4.52 -12.94 -12.28
CA GLN A 233 -5.60 -13.29 -11.36
C GLN A 233 -6.69 -12.22 -11.34
N GLU A 234 -6.32 -10.97 -11.57
CA GLU A 234 -7.16 -9.81 -11.28
C GLU A 234 -7.83 -9.18 -12.52
N GLN A 235 -7.44 -9.55 -13.75
CA GLN A 235 -8.09 -9.18 -15.03
C GLN A 235 -8.80 -7.81 -15.00
N GLY A 236 -8.06 -6.73 -14.72
CA GLY A 236 -8.56 -5.36 -14.76
C GLY A 236 -9.09 -4.77 -13.44
N LYS A 237 -8.82 -5.40 -12.30
CA LYS A 237 -9.00 -4.81 -10.96
C LYS A 237 -7.79 -3.94 -10.56
N ILE A 238 -7.99 -3.12 -9.53
CA ILE A 238 -6.95 -2.30 -8.91
C ILE A 238 -5.97 -3.23 -8.19
N SER A 239 -4.82 -3.51 -8.80
CA SER A 239 -3.72 -4.24 -8.16
C SER A 239 -2.66 -3.27 -7.69
N THR A 240 -2.52 -3.08 -6.37
CA THR A 240 -1.46 -2.23 -5.80
C THR A 240 -0.44 -3.03 -4.99
N LEU A 241 -0.40 -4.37 -5.15
CA LEU A 241 0.34 -5.26 -4.23
C LEU A 241 0.08 -4.85 -2.78
N SER A 242 -1.20 -4.74 -2.44
CA SER A 242 -1.64 -4.12 -1.21
C SER A 242 -1.39 -5.02 0.00
N TYR A 243 -1.51 -4.48 1.21
CA TYR A 243 -1.47 -5.33 2.40
C TYR A 243 -2.61 -6.35 2.45
N LEU A 244 -3.79 -6.01 1.91
CA LEU A 244 -4.87 -6.98 1.74
C LEU A 244 -4.43 -8.15 0.86
N ASP A 245 -3.69 -7.89 -0.21
CA ASP A 245 -3.14 -8.92 -1.08
C ASP A 245 -2.05 -9.74 -0.37
N TRP A 246 -1.28 -9.11 0.52
CA TRP A 246 -0.32 -9.80 1.41
C TRP A 246 -0.97 -10.89 2.24
N ILE A 247 -2.01 -10.52 3.00
CA ILE A 247 -2.68 -11.43 3.92
C ILE A 247 -3.53 -12.49 3.21
N THR A 248 -3.87 -12.29 1.93
CA THR A 248 -4.72 -13.21 1.17
C THR A 248 -3.94 -14.13 0.23
N TYR A 249 -2.97 -13.62 -0.55
CA TYR A 249 -2.32 -14.38 -1.63
C TYR A 249 -0.80 -14.23 -1.69
N ILE A 250 -0.28 -13.01 -1.54
CA ILE A 250 1.14 -12.71 -1.82
C ILE A 250 2.05 -13.46 -0.83
N LYS A 251 1.68 -13.55 0.46
CA LYS A 251 2.51 -14.23 1.46
C LYS A 251 2.78 -15.69 1.10
N GLU A 252 1.75 -16.42 0.66
CA GLU A 252 1.89 -17.81 0.22
C GLU A 252 2.68 -17.92 -1.09
N PHE A 253 2.44 -17.01 -2.04
CA PHE A 253 3.22 -16.95 -3.27
C PHE A 253 4.72 -16.77 -2.99
N ILE A 254 5.06 -15.79 -2.15
CA ILE A 254 6.45 -15.48 -1.78
C ILE A 254 7.08 -16.63 -1.00
N ALA A 255 6.35 -17.26 -0.07
CA ALA A 255 6.84 -18.43 0.65
C ALA A 255 7.24 -19.58 -0.29
N ARG A 256 6.43 -19.86 -1.32
CA ARG A 256 6.74 -20.88 -2.34
C ARG A 256 7.96 -20.50 -3.17
N GLU A 257 8.05 -19.25 -3.63
CA GLU A 257 9.18 -18.77 -4.41
C GLU A 257 10.49 -18.76 -3.61
N PHE A 258 10.44 -18.35 -2.34
CA PHE A 258 11.60 -18.39 -1.46
C PHE A 258 12.02 -19.81 -1.14
N THR A 259 11.08 -20.74 -0.94
CA THR A 259 11.39 -22.15 -0.66
C THR A 259 12.18 -22.77 -1.80
N LYS A 260 11.81 -22.48 -3.05
CA LYS A 260 12.53 -22.96 -4.24
C LYS A 260 13.97 -22.44 -4.33
N LEU A 261 14.21 -21.20 -3.89
CA LEU A 261 15.51 -20.54 -4.03
C LEU A 261 16.46 -20.75 -2.85
N LEU A 262 15.92 -20.72 -1.62
CA LEU A 262 16.69 -20.59 -0.37
C LEU A 262 16.54 -21.81 0.55
N GLY A 263 15.60 -22.70 0.24
CA GLY A 263 15.19 -23.80 1.11
C GLY A 263 14.19 -23.37 2.19
N GLY A 264 13.42 -24.33 2.71
CA GLY A 264 12.25 -24.04 3.57
C GLY A 264 12.55 -23.27 4.86
N LYS A 265 13.68 -23.56 5.54
CA LYS A 265 14.03 -22.87 6.80
C LYS A 265 14.26 -21.37 6.59
N LYS A 266 15.06 -20.99 5.60
CA LYS A 266 15.34 -19.58 5.27
C LYS A 266 14.12 -18.88 4.68
N ALA A 267 13.33 -19.58 3.87
CA ALA A 267 12.09 -19.04 3.33
C ALA A 267 11.13 -18.61 4.46
N ASN A 268 10.94 -19.46 5.47
CA ASN A 268 10.09 -19.16 6.61
C ASN A 268 10.63 -17.97 7.43
N GLU A 269 11.94 -17.92 7.68
CA GLU A 269 12.58 -16.79 8.36
C GLU A 269 12.34 -15.47 7.63
N TYR A 270 12.54 -15.45 6.30
CA TYR A 270 12.38 -14.21 5.52
C TYR A 270 10.92 -13.79 5.41
N VAL A 271 10.01 -14.72 5.18
CA VAL A 271 8.57 -14.42 5.17
C VAL A 271 8.11 -13.89 6.51
N ALA A 272 8.50 -14.53 7.62
CA ALA A 272 8.16 -14.06 8.97
C ALA A 272 8.73 -12.67 9.27
N CYS A 273 9.95 -12.38 8.79
CA CYS A 273 10.56 -11.08 8.92
C CYS A 273 9.77 -9.98 8.17
N LEU A 274 9.43 -10.21 6.89
CA LEU A 274 8.62 -9.27 6.10
C LEU A 274 7.25 -9.05 6.72
N ASP A 275 6.60 -10.14 7.14
CA ASP A 275 5.30 -10.12 7.81
C ASP A 275 5.34 -9.27 9.08
N SER A 276 6.37 -9.44 9.92
CA SER A 276 6.56 -8.66 11.14
C SER A 276 6.74 -7.17 10.86
N ILE A 277 7.46 -6.79 9.80
CA ILE A 277 7.63 -5.39 9.39
C ILE A 277 6.27 -4.79 9.00
N LEU A 278 5.51 -5.49 8.14
CA LEU A 278 4.20 -5.05 7.68
C LEU A 278 3.22 -4.92 8.86
N ASP A 279 3.10 -5.95 9.69
CA ASP A 279 2.24 -5.95 10.88
C ASP A 279 2.57 -4.78 11.82
N ARG A 280 3.87 -4.56 12.11
CA ARG A 280 4.31 -3.49 13.00
C ARG A 280 3.92 -2.12 12.46
N LYS A 281 4.10 -1.87 11.17
CA LYS A 281 3.80 -0.57 10.57
C LYS A 281 2.29 -0.32 10.48
N ILE A 282 1.51 -1.36 10.20
CA ILE A 282 0.06 -1.27 10.09
C ILE A 282 -0.60 -1.13 11.47
N ARG A 283 -0.09 -1.83 12.49
CA ARG A 283 -0.59 -1.73 13.87
C ARG A 283 -0.12 -0.48 14.60
N LYS A 284 1.09 0.06 14.34
CA LYS A 284 1.59 1.28 15.03
C LYS A 284 0.81 2.55 14.67
N THR A 285 0.13 2.61 13.53
CA THR A 285 -0.78 3.70 13.17
C THR A 285 -2.15 3.67 13.89
N SER A 286 -2.30 2.87 14.96
CA SER A 286 -3.58 2.64 15.66
C SER A 286 -3.71 3.35 17.00
N HIS A 287 -2.81 4.29 17.32
CA HIS A 287 -2.96 5.14 18.50
C HIS A 287 -3.18 6.59 18.06
N PRO A 288 -4.34 7.19 18.41
CA PRO A 288 -4.57 8.62 18.24
C PRO A 288 -3.65 9.44 19.15
#